data_AF-A0A1B8TH98-F1
#
_entry.id   AF-A0A1B8TH98-F1
#
_cell.length_a   1.000
_cell.length_b   1.000
_cell.length_c   1.000
_cell.angle_alpha   90.00
_cell.angle_beta   90.00
_cell.angle_gamma   90.00
#
_symmetry.space_group_name_H-M   'P 1'
#
loop_
_entity.id
_entity.type
_entity.pdbx_description
1 polymer ?
#
loop_
_entity_poly.entity_id
_entity_poly.type
_entity_poly.pdbx_seq_one_letter_code
_entity_poly.pdbx_strand_id
1 'polypeptide(L)' 'MADLGDMEQCVSAMALVQFRDAGPLTYRCPTTVLFNRDSQQPFAPWPDYVEGTSQKLADAIMTIKDATERGYSVQKRDH' A
#
# COMPACT_ATOMS: atom_id res chain seq x y z
N MET A 1 12.78 4.88 5.50
CA MET A 1 11.34 4.58 5.59
C MET A 1 10.60 5.76 4.99
N ALA A 2 9.62 5.51 4.10
CA ALA A 2 8.78 6.59 3.58
C ALA A 2 7.97 7.20 4.73
N ASP A 3 7.92 8.52 4.82
CA ASP A 3 7.05 9.23 5.75
C ASP A 3 5.62 9.23 5.19
N LEU A 4 4.69 8.56 5.86
CA LEU A 4 3.28 8.47 5.48
C LEU A 4 2.38 9.27 6.45
N GLY A 5 2.88 10.39 6.97
CA GLY A 5 2.18 11.20 7.97
C GLY A 5 0.83 11.79 7.54
N ASP A 6 0.45 11.73 6.25
CA ASP A 6 -0.90 12.11 5.78
C ASP A 6 -1.92 10.96 5.87
N MET A 7 -1.54 9.81 6.45
CA MET A 7 -2.39 8.67 6.76
C MET A 7 -2.70 8.57 8.27
N GLU A 8 -2.91 9.70 8.96
CA GLU A 8 -2.99 9.79 10.44
C GLU A 8 -4.02 8.83 11.08
N GLN A 9 -5.11 8.54 10.38
CA GLN A 9 -6.17 7.64 10.88
C GLN A 9 -5.86 6.16 10.66
N CYS A 10 -4.83 5.83 9.88
CA CYS A 10 -4.41 4.46 9.62
C CYS A 10 -3.34 4.01 10.61
N VAL A 11 -3.78 3.48 11.75
CA VAL A 11 -2.89 2.94 12.81
C VAL A 11 -2.57 1.45 12.65
N SER A 12 -3.16 0.78 11.66
CA SER A 12 -2.93 -0.64 11.39
C SER A 12 -1.65 -0.87 10.59
N ALA A 13 -1.07 -2.07 10.72
CA ALA A 13 0.13 -2.47 9.98
C ALA A 13 -0.12 -2.77 8.48
N MET A 14 -1.38 -2.69 8.03
CA MET A 14 -1.77 -2.98 6.65
C MET A 14 -2.81 -1.98 6.15
N ALA A 15 -2.75 -1.71 4.84
CA ALA A 15 -3.76 -0.95 4.12
C ALA A 15 -4.00 -1.57 2.74
N LEU A 16 -5.25 -1.57 2.30
CA LEU A 16 -5.59 -1.83 0.90
C LEU A 16 -5.55 -0.52 0.14
N VAL A 17 -4.84 -0.49 -0.98
CA VAL A 17 -4.61 0.72 -1.77
C VAL A 17 -5.26 0.55 -3.14
N GLN A 18 -6.13 1.49 -3.52
CA GLN A 18 -6.61 1.58 -4.89
C GLN A 18 -5.57 2.32 -5.73
N PHE A 19 -4.71 1.57 -6.40
CA PHE A 19 -3.65 2.13 -7.23
C PHE A 19 -4.20 2.91 -8.43
N ARG A 20 -3.56 4.05 -8.73
CA ARG A 20 -3.77 4.89 -9.91
C ARG A 20 -2.45 5.53 -10.29
N ASP A 21 -2.23 5.83 -11.57
CA ASP A 21 -0.96 6.36 -12.07
C ASP A 21 -0.71 7.84 -11.74
N ALA A 22 -1.72 8.56 -11.24
CA ALA A 22 -1.60 9.98 -10.92
C ALA A 22 -2.53 10.40 -9.77
N GLY A 23 -2.06 11.40 -9.03
CA GLY A 23 -2.78 12.03 -7.91
C GLY A 23 -2.74 11.22 -6.60
N PRO A 24 -3.45 11.70 -5.57
CA PRO A 24 -3.54 11.00 -4.29
C PRO A 24 -4.18 9.63 -4.45
N LEU A 25 -3.65 8.63 -3.75
CA LEU A 25 -4.20 7.28 -3.74
C LEU A 25 -5.24 7.13 -2.64
N THR A 26 -6.35 6.48 -2.97
CA THR A 26 -7.34 6.06 -1.98
C THR A 26 -6.85 4.82 -1.26
N TYR A 27 -6.91 4.83 0.07
CA TYR A 27 -6.58 3.69 0.91
C TYR A 27 -7.74 3.33 1.82
N ARG A 28 -7.82 2.06 2.18
CA ARG A 28 -8.65 1.54 3.26
C ARG A 28 -7.75 0.90 4.31
N CYS A 29 -7.96 1.26 5.57
CA CYS A 29 -7.20 0.78 6.69
C CYS A 29 -8.15 0.09 7.68
N PRO A 30 -7.93 -1.18 8.04
CA PRO A 30 -8.82 -1.87 8.95
C PRO A 30 -8.70 -1.30 10.35
N THR A 31 -9.84 -1.13 11.03
CA THR A 31 -9.85 -0.88 12.49
C THR A 31 -9.66 -2.19 13.26
N THR A 32 -10.08 -3.31 12.67
CA THR A 32 -9.95 -4.66 13.23
C THR A 32 -9.44 -5.63 12.16
N VAL A 33 -8.37 -6.36 12.47
CA VAL A 33 -7.85 -7.43 11.59
C VAL A 33 -8.38 -8.77 12.06
N LEU A 34 -9.13 -9.46 11.20
CA LEU A 34 -9.59 -10.82 11.42
C LEU A 34 -8.77 -11.79 10.56
N PHE A 35 -8.25 -12.83 11.19
CA PHE A 35 -7.59 -13.93 10.51
C PHE A 35 -8.57 -15.08 10.35
N ASN A 36 -8.58 -15.69 9.17
CA ASN A 36 -9.32 -16.93 8.96
C ASN A 36 -8.62 -18.06 9.77
N ARG A 37 -9.40 -18.98 10.32
CA ARG A 37 -8.87 -20.21 10.94
C ARG A 37 -8.00 -21.02 9.97
N ASP A 38 -8.34 -21.00 8.69
CA ASP A 38 -7.70 -21.84 7.67
C ASP A 38 -6.67 -21.08 6.82
N SER A 39 -6.42 -19.78 7.11
CA SER A 39 -5.52 -18.94 6.31
C SER A 39 -4.74 -17.96 7.17
N GLN A 40 -3.44 -17.86 6.89
CA GLN A 40 -2.58 -16.84 7.50
C GLN A 40 -2.76 -15.45 6.87
N GLN A 41 -3.55 -15.34 5.80
CA GLN A 41 -3.88 -14.05 5.20
C GLN A 41 -5.07 -13.40 5.95
N PRO A 42 -5.02 -12.07 6.16
CA PRO A 42 -6.15 -11.31 6.68
C PRO A 42 -7.39 -11.51 5.79
N PHE A 43 -8.55 -11.67 6.41
CA PHE A 43 -9.81 -11.74 5.67
C PHE A 43 -10.17 -10.35 5.13
N ALA A 44 -10.39 -10.22 3.82
CA ALA A 44 -10.93 -9.02 3.17
C ALA A 44 -12.18 -9.39 2.33
N PRO A 45 -13.23 -8.53 2.25
CA PRO A 45 -13.31 -7.20 2.83
C PRO A 45 -13.43 -7.19 4.36
N TRP A 46 -12.85 -6.17 5.00
CA TRP A 46 -12.93 -6.02 6.45
C TRP A 46 -14.31 -5.54 6.89
N PRO A 47 -14.82 -6.00 8.04
CA PRO A 47 -16.11 -5.57 8.55
C PRO A 47 -16.15 -4.10 8.95
N ASP A 48 -15.01 -3.56 9.40
CA ASP A 48 -14.85 -2.15 9.75
C ASP A 48 -13.49 -1.62 9.31
N TYR A 49 -13.49 -0.42 8.72
CA TYR A 49 -12.32 0.23 8.16
C TYR A 49 -12.50 1.74 8.12
N VAL A 50 -11.38 2.47 8.19
CA VAL A 50 -11.31 3.88 7.83
C VAL A 50 -10.84 4.01 6.38
N GLU A 51 -11.41 4.96 5.65
CA GLU A 51 -11.04 5.27 4.27
C GLU A 51 -10.47 6.69 4.20
N GLY A 52 -9.44 6.88 3.38
CA GLY A 52 -8.82 8.19 3.17
C GLY A 52 -8.08 8.27 1.84
N THR A 53 -7.52 9.43 1.58
CA THR A 53 -6.61 9.67 0.44
C THR A 53 -5.25 10.14 0.94
N SER A 54 -4.18 9.74 0.27
CA SER A 54 -2.81 10.11 0.64
C SER A 54 -1.99 10.42 -0.61
N GLN A 55 -1.33 11.59 -0.61
CA GLN A 55 -0.39 11.97 -1.65
C GLN A 55 0.99 11.37 -1.36
N LYS A 56 1.41 11.35 -0.08
CA LYS A 56 2.71 10.77 0.29
C LYS A 56 2.79 9.27 -0.02
N LEU A 57 1.67 8.55 0.11
CA LEU A 57 1.57 7.15 -0.30
C LEU A 57 1.76 6.98 -1.81
N ALA A 58 1.19 7.88 -2.62
CA ALA A 58 1.38 7.89 -4.06
C ALA A 58 2.87 8.06 -4.40
N ASP A 59 3.51 9.08 -3.82
CA ASP A 59 4.91 9.39 -4.05
C ASP A 59 5.84 8.23 -3.64
N ALA A 60 5.55 7.58 -2.51
CA ALA A 60 6.29 6.43 -2.02
C ALA A 60 6.16 5.22 -2.95
N ILE A 61 4.96 4.88 -3.41
CA ILE A 61 4.73 3.75 -4.33
C ILE A 61 5.41 4.02 -5.67
N MET A 62 5.31 5.24 -6.21
CA MET A 62 5.99 5.61 -7.46
C MET A 62 7.51 5.51 -7.33
N THR A 63 8.08 5.93 -6.20
CA THR A 63 9.51 5.77 -5.93
C THR A 63 9.94 4.30 -5.95
N ILE A 64 9.14 3.41 -5.36
CA ILE A 64 9.40 1.95 -5.33
C ILE A 64 9.27 1.35 -6.74
N LYS A 65 8.22 1.73 -7.48
CA LYS A 65 7.98 1.29 -8.86
C LYS A 65 9.16 1.67 -9.76
N ASP A 66 9.57 2.92 -9.72
CA ASP A 66 10.70 3.43 -10.50
C ASP A 66 12.02 2.73 -10.14
N ALA A 67 12.27 2.48 -8.85
CA ALA A 67 13.44 1.75 -8.41
C ALA A 67 13.45 0.30 -8.91
N THR A 68 12.28 -0.35 -8.90
CA THR A 68 12.11 -1.73 -9.38
C THR A 68 12.32 -1.83 -10.89
N GLU A 69 11.74 -0.91 -11.66
CA GLU A 69 11.90 -0.85 -13.12
C GLU A 69 13.37 -0.62 -13.52
N ARG A 70 14.05 0.29 -12.83
CA ARG A 70 15.50 0.51 -13.03
C ARG A 70 16.30 -0.75 -12.71
N GLY A 71 16.06 -1.39 -11.56
CA GLY A 71 16.74 -2.64 -11.17
C GLY A 71 16.54 -3.76 -12.19
N TYR A 72 15.32 -3.94 -12.69
CA TYR A 72 15.00 -4.92 -13.72
C TYR A 72 15.72 -4.64 -15.04
N SER A 73 15.81 -3.37 -15.44
CA SER A 73 16.50 -2.97 -16.67
C SER A 73 18.01 -3.20 -16.64
N VAL A 74 18.63 -3.14 -15.47
CA VAL A 74 20.06 -3.47 -15.29
C VAL A 74 20.26 -4.98 -15.43
N GLN A 75 19.48 -5.81 -14.74
CA GLN A 75 19.62 -7.27 -14.81
C GLN A 75 19.41 -7.84 -16.22
N LYS A 76 18.51 -7.24 -17.01
CA LYS A 76 18.25 -7.69 -18.39
C LYS A 76 19.43 -7.42 -19.34
N ARG A 77 20.35 -6.52 -19.02
CA ARG A 77 21.54 -6.23 -19.86
C ARG A 77 22.70 -7.18 -19.61
N ASP A 78 22.64 -7.95 -18.51
CA ASP A 78 23.67 -8.90 -18.10
C ASP A 78 23.33 -10.36 -18.51
N HIS A 79 22.34 -10.54 -19.39
CA HIS A 79 21.95 -11.79 -20.05
C HIS A 79 21.87 -11.58 -21.57
#